data_AF-A0A947BBF5-F1
#
_entry.id   AF-A0A947BBF5-F1
#
_cell.length_a   1.000
_cell.length_b   1.000
_cell.length_c   1.000
_cell.angle_alpha   90.00
_cell.angle_beta   90.00
_cell.angle_gamma   90.00
#
_symmetry.space_group_name_H-M   'P 1'
#
loop_
_entity.id
_entity.type
_entity.pdbx_description
1 polymer ?
#
loop_
_entity_poly.entity_id
_entity_poly.type
_entity_poly.pdbx_seq_one_letter_code
_entity_poly.pdbx_strand_id
1 'polypeptide(L)' 'MSKVHQLRPADNEKITINLGHVDLGRIDLLVRDGFYSNRTDFIRT' A
#
# COMPACT_ATOMS: atom_id res chain seq x y z
N MET A 1 -15.82 10.44 36.00
CA MET A 1 -16.05 10.57 34.55
C MET A 1 -14.87 9.96 33.82
N SER A 2 -15.05 8.78 33.24
CA SER A 2 -13.97 7.99 32.62
C SER A 2 -13.61 8.60 31.26
N LYS A 3 -12.34 9.00 31.11
CA LYS A 3 -11.81 9.56 29.86
C LYS A 3 -11.65 8.42 28.87
N VAL A 4 -12.61 8.29 27.96
CA VAL A 4 -12.61 7.31 26.88
C VAL A 4 -11.37 7.61 26.01
N HIS A 5 -10.38 6.72 26.00
CA HIS A 5 -9.26 6.83 25.08
C HIS A 5 -9.78 6.45 23.71
N GLN A 6 -10.08 7.46 22.89
CA GLN A 6 -10.38 7.25 21.48
C GLN A 6 -9.15 6.62 20.84
N LEU A 7 -9.25 5.35 20.44
CA LEU A 7 -8.20 4.66 19.71
C LEU A 7 -8.01 5.43 18.40
N ARG A 8 -6.88 6.14 18.30
CA ARG A 8 -6.49 6.79 17.05
C ARG A 8 -6.30 5.67 16.02
N PRO A 9 -6.78 5.84 14.77
CA PRO A 9 -6.46 4.89 13.70
C PRO A 9 -4.94 4.71 13.66
N ALA A 10 -4.49 3.47 13.49
CA ALA A 10 -3.06 3.21 13.32
C ALA A 10 -2.54 4.05 12.15
N ASP A 11 -1.50 4.83 12.39
CA ASP A 11 -0.87 5.63 11.36
C ASP A 11 -0.31 4.68 10.27
N ASN A 12 -0.37 5.10 9.01
CA ASN A 12 0.23 4.33 7.93
C ASN A 12 1.75 4.39 8.03
N GLU A 13 2.39 3.25 8.32
CA GLU A 13 3.84 3.13 8.34
C GLU A 13 4.41 2.96 6.92
N LYS A 14 5.47 3.71 6.59
CA LYS A 14 6.21 3.55 5.34
C LYS A 14 7.26 2.46 5.50
N ILE A 15 7.03 1.31 4.88
CA ILE A 15 8.01 0.22 4.80
C ILE A 15 8.78 0.26 3.47
N THR A 16 9.95 -0.39 3.43
CA THR A 16 10.72 -0.61 2.20
C THR A 16 10.79 -2.11 1.94
N ILE A 17 10.55 -2.52 0.69
CA ILE A 17 10.61 -3.91 0.26
C ILE A 17 11.47 -4.02 -0.99
N ASN A 18 12.18 -5.14 -1.14
CA ASN A 18 12.90 -5.45 -2.37
C ASN A 18 11.97 -6.26 -3.28
N LEU A 19 11.97 -5.93 -4.57
CA LEU A 19 11.21 -6.64 -5.60
C LEU A 19 12.11 -6.97 -6.79
N GLY A 20 11.87 -8.11 -7.42
CA GLY A 20 12.51 -8.45 -8.68
C GLY A 20 12.04 -7.52 -9.81
N HIS A 21 12.92 -7.23 -10.76
CA HIS A 21 12.61 -6.34 -11.90
C HIS A 21 11.46 -6.87 -12.77
N VAL A 22 11.31 -8.20 -12.88
CA VAL A 22 10.21 -8.82 -13.64
C VAL A 22 8.88 -8.60 -12.95
N ASP A 23 8.80 -8.79 -11.63
CA ASP A 23 7.59 -8.57 -10.86
C ASP A 23 7.20 -7.09 -10.85
N LEU A 24 8.19 -6.19 -10.70
CA LEU A 24 7.97 -4.75 -10.79
C LEU A 24 7.41 -4.35 -12.16
N GLY A 25 7.95 -4.90 -13.24
CA GLY A 25 7.44 -4.67 -14.59
C GLY A 25 6.01 -5.16 -14.78
N ARG A 26 5.65 -6.31 -14.19
CA ARG A 26 4.27 -6.81 -14.20
C ARG A 26 3.33 -5.87 -13.43
N ILE A 27 3.73 -5.40 -12.26
CA ILE A 27 2.95 -4.44 -11.47
C ILE A 27 2.75 -3.14 -12.27
N ASP A 28 3.78 -2.66 -12.94
CA ASP A 28 3.71 -1.46 -13.77
C ASP A 28 2.71 -1.58 -14.92
N LEU A 29 2.60 -2.76 -15.54
CA LEU A 29 1.59 -3.01 -16.57
C LEU A 29 0.17 -2.96 -15.98
N LEU A 30 -0.06 -3.54 -14.81
CA LEU A 30 -1.36 -3.54 -14.15
C LEU A 30 -1.80 -2.13 -13.74
N VAL A 31 -0.86 -1.31 -13.26
CA VAL A 31 -1.11 0.11 -12.95
C VAL A 31 -1.42 0.89 -14.23
N ARG A 32 -0.63 0.70 -15.30
CA ARG A 32 -0.81 1.39 -16.57
C ARG A 32 -2.16 1.07 -17.22
N ASP A 33 -2.57 -0.20 -17.17
CA ASP A 33 -3.80 -0.68 -17.78
C ASP A 33 -5.04 -0.36 -16.90
N GLY A 34 -4.84 0.31 -15.76
CA GLY A 34 -5.90 0.88 -14.92
C GLY A 34 -6.52 -0.06 -13.89
N PHE A 35 -5.93 -1.25 -13.68
CA PHE A 35 -6.41 -2.19 -12.65
C PHE A 35 -6.11 -1.72 -11.23
N TYR A 36 -5.04 -0.95 -11.05
CA TYR A 36 -4.65 -0.35 -9.76
C TYR A 36 -4.32 1.12 -9.95
N SER A 37 -4.62 1.94 -8.94
CA SER A 37 -4.37 3.39 -9.01
C SER A 37 -2.87 3.73 -8.96
N ASN A 38 -2.07 2.92 -8.27
CA ASN A 38 -0.62 3.06 -8.15
C ASN A 38 0.01 1.75 -7.63
N ARG A 39 1.35 1.71 -7.54
CA ARG A 39 2.09 0.53 -7.04
C ARG A 39 1.79 0.20 -5.58
N THR A 40 1.56 1.20 -4.73
CA THR A 40 1.24 0.98 -3.30
C THR A 40 -0.13 0.32 -3.13
N ASP A 41 -1.08 0.68 -3.99
CA ASP A 41 -2.43 0.12 -4.02
C ASP A 41 -2.39 -1.40 -4.31
N PHE A 42 -1.57 -1.80 -5.28
CA PHE A 42 -1.29 -3.22 -5.55
C PHE A 42 -0.73 -3.97 -4.34
N ILE A 43 0.20 -3.37 -3.58
CA ILE A 43 0.83 -4.02 -2.42
C ILE A 43 -0.10 -4.08 -1.20
N ARG A 44 -1.11 -3.22 -1.12
CA ARG A 44 -2.07 -3.15 -0.01
C ARG A 44 -3.30 -4.03 -0.19
N THR A 45 -3.59 -4.46 -1.42
CA THR A 45 -4.75 -5.32 -1.76
C THR A 45 -4.39 -6.79 -1.61
#